data_AF-A0A3D2VBY3-F1
#
_entry.id   AF-A0A3D2VBY3-F1
#
_cell.length_a   1.000
_cell.length_b   1.000
_cell.length_c   1.000
_cell.angle_alpha   90.00
_cell.angle_beta   90.00
_cell.angle_gamma   90.00
#
_symmetry.space_group_name_H-M   'P 1'
#
loop_
_entity.id
_entity.type
_entity.pdbx_description
1 polymer ?
#
loop_
_entity_poly.entity_id
_entity_poly.type
_entity_poly.pdbx_seq_one_letter_code
_entity_poly.pdbx_strand_id
1 'polypeptide(L)'
;MNLDTAADTIPWSGGMRGALLRQLSPLKDNSVVRDYVVFSHRPITDLRPIEEQPSDHSIENFGEGDWLRDQLLNIGARTILNGHIHNSLERDDRGLYTYIAGEGLAHLDIVKSQGSVDWFDDLTHRAARMLIGDIEPQEPVRYHWEALNMPLDAHCSERLRIDMAKEKGRFDVLLDYLENVCQQTS
;
A
#
# COMPACT_ATOMS: atom_id res chain seq x y z
N MET A 1 0.83 4.72 -14.40
CA MET A 1 -0.59 4.99 -14.67
C MET A 1 -1.34 4.97 -13.36
N ASN A 2 -2.04 6.05 -13.02
CA ASN A 2 -2.99 6.06 -11.92
C ASN A 2 -4.36 5.57 -12.43
N LEU A 3 -4.92 4.54 -11.80
CA LEU A 3 -6.28 4.08 -12.14
C LEU A 3 -7.38 4.76 -11.33
N ASP A 4 -7.08 5.47 -10.25
CA ASP A 4 -8.09 6.06 -9.35
C ASP A 4 -9.27 5.12 -9.03
N THR A 5 -9.07 4.27 -8.03
CA THR A 5 -10.09 3.40 -7.46
C THR A 5 -10.63 3.94 -6.13
N ALA A 6 -10.55 5.26 -5.88
CA ALA A 6 -11.12 5.84 -4.66
C ALA A 6 -12.65 5.68 -4.62
N ALA A 7 -13.29 5.64 -5.78
CA ALA A 7 -14.72 5.40 -5.94
C ALA A 7 -14.99 4.34 -7.02
N ASP A 8 -16.07 3.58 -6.82
CA ASP A 8 -16.59 2.65 -7.82
C ASP A 8 -17.19 3.43 -9.00
N THR A 9 -17.18 2.86 -10.20
CA THR A 9 -17.67 3.52 -11.42
C THR A 9 -18.63 2.63 -12.19
N ILE A 10 -19.81 3.16 -12.48
CA ILE A 10 -20.82 2.49 -13.29
C ILE A 10 -21.25 3.42 -14.43
N PRO A 11 -21.19 2.98 -15.71
CA PRO A 11 -20.67 1.69 -16.17
C PRO A 11 -19.15 1.60 -16.01
N TRP A 12 -18.61 0.39 -15.77
CA TRP A 12 -17.18 0.18 -15.45
C TRP A 12 -16.23 0.75 -16.52
N SER A 13 -16.64 0.72 -17.79
CA SER A 13 -15.89 1.26 -18.93
C SER A 13 -16.06 2.77 -19.15
N GLY A 14 -16.84 3.46 -18.31
CA GLY A 14 -17.14 4.87 -18.42
C GLY A 14 -16.02 5.77 -17.91
N GLY A 15 -16.23 7.09 -18.04
CA GLY A 15 -15.37 8.11 -17.47
C GLY A 15 -13.94 8.15 -18.02
N MET A 16 -13.07 8.89 -17.31
CA MET A 16 -11.67 9.09 -17.69
C MET A 16 -10.85 7.80 -17.59
N ARG A 17 -11.10 6.98 -16.56
CA ARG A 17 -10.41 5.69 -16.38
C ARG A 17 -10.64 4.74 -17.55
N GLY A 18 -11.89 4.56 -17.95
CA GLY A 18 -12.21 3.73 -19.10
C GLY A 18 -11.69 4.31 -20.42
N ALA A 19 -11.71 5.63 -20.58
CA ALA A 19 -11.11 6.29 -21.74
C ALA A 19 -9.60 6.08 -21.82
N LEU A 20 -8.89 6.20 -20.69
CA LEU A 20 -7.44 5.96 -20.58
C LEU A 20 -7.10 4.52 -20.98
N LEU A 21 -7.76 3.53 -20.40
CA LEU A 21 -7.47 2.11 -20.66
C LEU A 21 -7.66 1.75 -22.14
N ARG A 22 -8.63 2.35 -22.84
CA ARG A 22 -8.83 2.15 -24.29
C ARG A 22 -7.77 2.81 -25.16
N GLN A 23 -7.11 3.85 -24.68
CA GLN A 23 -6.08 4.58 -25.43
C GLN A 23 -4.70 3.92 -25.31
N LEU A 24 -4.48 3.08 -24.28
CA LEU A 24 -3.23 2.39 -24.10
C LEU A 24 -3.11 1.21 -25.07
N SER A 25 -2.00 1.18 -25.81
CA SER A 25 -1.68 0.06 -26.70
C SER A 25 -1.13 -1.11 -25.90
N PRO A 26 -1.48 -2.37 -26.25
CA PRO A 26 -0.86 -3.54 -25.64
C PRO A 26 0.67 -3.50 -25.77
N LEU A 27 1.39 -3.93 -24.73
CA LEU A 27 2.88 -3.94 -24.73
C LEU A 27 3.45 -4.74 -25.91
N LYS A 28 2.78 -5.84 -26.31
CA LYS A 28 3.18 -6.65 -27.48
C LYS A 28 3.21 -5.85 -28.80
N ASP A 29 2.43 -4.78 -28.88
CA ASP A 29 2.29 -3.93 -30.07
C ASP A 29 3.06 -2.60 -29.90
N ASN A 30 3.78 -2.42 -28.79
CA ASN A 30 4.51 -1.20 -28.46
C ASN A 30 6.00 -1.47 -28.26
N SER A 31 6.82 -1.10 -29.25
CA SER A 31 8.27 -1.31 -29.21
C SER A 31 9.03 -0.31 -28.34
N VAL A 32 8.38 0.69 -27.74
CA VAL A 32 9.03 1.72 -26.90
C VAL A 32 8.77 1.49 -25.42
N VAL A 33 7.54 1.13 -25.05
CA VAL A 33 7.15 0.86 -23.66
C VAL A 33 7.54 -0.57 -23.29
N ARG A 34 8.16 -0.76 -22.11
CA ARG A 34 8.59 -2.07 -21.61
C ARG A 34 7.70 -2.60 -20.50
N ASP A 35 7.07 -1.68 -19.77
CA ASP A 35 6.23 -2.02 -18.64
C ASP A 35 5.18 -0.94 -18.41
N TYR A 36 4.06 -1.35 -17.84
CA TYR A 36 3.04 -0.46 -17.32
C TYR A 36 3.08 -0.52 -15.79
N VAL A 37 3.66 0.51 -15.17
CA VAL A 37 3.57 0.70 -13.72
C VAL A 37 2.18 1.21 -13.39
N VAL A 38 1.33 0.34 -12.84
CA VAL A 38 -0.05 0.65 -12.48
C VAL A 38 -0.12 0.90 -10.99
N PHE A 39 -0.76 2.00 -10.58
CA PHE A 39 -1.02 2.28 -9.18
C PHE A 39 -2.45 2.76 -8.96
N SER A 40 -3.00 2.43 -7.79
CA SER A 40 -4.34 2.82 -7.38
C SER A 40 -4.47 2.98 -5.87
N HIS A 41 -5.55 3.61 -5.42
CA HIS A 41 -5.79 3.77 -3.98
C HIS A 41 -6.35 2.49 -3.35
N ARG A 42 -7.59 2.10 -3.68
CA ARG A 42 -8.19 0.85 -3.21
C ARG A 42 -7.76 -0.33 -4.10
N PRO A 43 -7.37 -1.47 -3.55
CA PRO A 43 -7.10 -2.66 -4.34
C PRO A 43 -8.35 -3.13 -5.11
N ILE A 44 -8.11 -3.82 -6.23
CA ILE A 44 -9.15 -4.49 -7.03
C ILE A 44 -9.84 -5.59 -6.20
N THR A 45 -9.09 -6.26 -5.34
CA THR A 45 -9.57 -7.33 -4.49
C THR A 45 -8.81 -7.27 -3.18
N ASP A 46 -9.51 -7.38 -2.05
CA ASP A 46 -8.86 -7.57 -0.76
C ASP A 46 -8.36 -9.01 -0.67
N LEU A 47 -7.04 -9.19 -0.70
CA LEU A 47 -6.39 -10.50 -0.76
C LEU A 47 -5.98 -11.04 0.63
N ARG A 48 -6.35 -10.34 1.71
CA ARG A 48 -6.15 -10.79 3.09
C ARG A 48 -7.01 -12.03 3.40
N PRO A 49 -6.76 -12.77 4.49
CA PRO A 49 -7.70 -13.79 4.98
C PRO A 49 -9.09 -13.21 5.20
N ILE A 50 -10.15 -13.98 4.95
CA ILE A 50 -11.54 -13.47 4.94
C ILE A 50 -11.96 -12.91 6.30
N GLU A 51 -11.37 -13.41 7.38
CA GLU A 51 -11.56 -12.95 8.75
C GLU A 51 -11.00 -11.53 8.99
N GLU A 52 -10.09 -11.09 8.12
CA GLU A 52 -9.40 -9.79 8.16
C GLU A 52 -9.89 -8.83 7.07
N GLN A 53 -10.93 -9.19 6.31
CA GLN A 53 -11.51 -8.39 5.22
C GLN A 53 -12.74 -7.58 5.68
N PRO A 54 -12.57 -6.33 6.14
CA PRO A 54 -13.66 -5.36 6.19
C PRO A 54 -14.21 -5.06 4.79
N SER A 55 -15.50 -4.69 4.72
CA SER A 55 -16.25 -4.58 3.45
C SER A 55 -15.86 -3.42 2.54
N ASP A 56 -15.10 -2.44 3.02
CA ASP A 56 -14.79 -1.18 2.32
C ASP A 56 -13.33 -1.09 1.83
N HIS A 57 -12.56 -2.18 1.94
CA HIS A 57 -11.11 -2.14 1.68
C HIS A 57 -10.67 -2.52 0.25
N SER A 58 -11.59 -2.94 -0.60
CA SER A 58 -11.38 -3.07 -2.05
C SER A 58 -12.55 -2.45 -2.79
N ILE A 59 -12.44 -2.22 -4.09
CA ILE A 59 -13.59 -1.83 -4.93
C ILE A 59 -14.76 -2.80 -4.72
N GLU A 60 -15.97 -2.27 -4.85
CA GLU A 60 -17.18 -3.05 -4.65
C GLU A 60 -17.36 -4.03 -5.82
N ASN A 61 -17.53 -5.32 -5.50
CA ASN A 61 -17.55 -6.39 -6.50
C ASN A 61 -18.89 -6.47 -7.25
N PHE A 62 -19.21 -5.42 -8.00
CA PHE A 62 -20.31 -5.43 -8.97
C PHE A 62 -19.83 -5.85 -10.37
N GLY A 63 -18.63 -6.44 -10.51
CA GLY A 63 -18.02 -6.80 -11.80
C GLY A 63 -16.97 -5.80 -12.31
N GLU A 64 -16.85 -4.62 -11.66
CA GLU A 64 -15.83 -3.63 -11.98
C GLU A 64 -14.41 -4.18 -11.86
N GLY A 65 -14.13 -4.93 -10.79
CA GLY A 65 -12.80 -5.46 -10.55
C GLY A 65 -12.35 -6.50 -11.56
N ASP A 66 -13.27 -7.34 -12.00
CA ASP A 66 -13.01 -8.29 -13.09
C ASP A 66 -12.74 -7.57 -14.41
N TRP A 67 -13.56 -6.57 -14.73
CA TRP A 67 -13.34 -5.75 -15.91
C TRP A 67 -11.99 -5.03 -15.87
N LEU A 68 -11.63 -4.41 -14.75
CA LEU A 68 -10.34 -3.72 -14.59
C LEU A 68 -9.17 -4.68 -14.78
N ARG A 69 -9.19 -5.85 -14.12
CA ARG A 69 -8.15 -6.86 -14.27
C ARG A 69 -7.99 -7.28 -15.72
N ASP A 70 -9.10 -7.58 -16.40
CA ASP A 70 -9.07 -7.99 -17.80
C ASP A 70 -8.47 -6.89 -18.68
N GLN A 71 -8.84 -5.61 -18.47
CA GLN A 71 -8.25 -4.50 -19.23
C GLN A 71 -6.73 -4.39 -19.00
N LEU A 72 -6.27 -4.54 -17.76
CA LEU A 72 -4.84 -4.45 -17.42
C LEU A 72 -4.04 -5.60 -18.03
N LEU A 73 -4.53 -6.83 -17.91
CA LEU A 73 -3.90 -8.00 -18.52
C LEU A 73 -3.89 -7.88 -20.05
N ASN A 74 -4.95 -7.36 -20.66
CA ASN A 74 -5.05 -7.17 -22.11
C ASN A 74 -4.01 -6.17 -22.65
N ILE A 75 -3.70 -5.10 -21.89
CA ILE A 75 -2.62 -4.18 -22.27
C ILE A 75 -1.23 -4.72 -21.92
N GLY A 76 -1.14 -5.86 -21.23
CA GLY A 76 0.11 -6.51 -20.83
C GLY A 76 0.67 -6.02 -19.50
N ALA A 77 -0.09 -5.26 -18.71
CA ALA A 77 0.31 -4.90 -17.35
C ALA A 77 0.38 -6.16 -16.50
N ARG A 78 1.47 -6.31 -15.73
CA ARG A 78 1.74 -7.48 -14.89
C ARG A 78 1.56 -7.21 -13.42
N THR A 79 1.63 -5.95 -13.03
CA THR A 79 1.72 -5.53 -11.64
C THR A 79 0.78 -4.36 -11.36
N ILE A 80 0.17 -4.35 -10.18
CA ILE A 80 -0.57 -3.20 -9.64
C ILE A 80 -0.11 -2.89 -8.21
N LEU A 81 0.15 -1.61 -7.96
CA LEU A 81 0.54 -1.07 -6.65
C LEU A 81 -0.66 -0.40 -6.00
N ASN A 82 -1.02 -0.83 -4.79
CA ASN A 82 -2.21 -0.34 -4.09
C ASN A 82 -1.86 0.24 -2.72
N GLY A 83 -2.72 1.13 -2.25
CA GLY A 83 -2.72 1.65 -0.89
C GLY A 83 -3.96 1.18 -0.12
N HIS A 84 -4.51 2.09 0.69
CA HIS A 84 -5.73 1.95 1.50
C HIS A 84 -5.65 0.92 2.63
N ILE A 85 -5.12 -0.27 2.39
CA ILE A 85 -4.81 -1.25 3.43
C ILE A 85 -3.42 -0.95 4.01
N HIS A 86 -3.33 -0.78 5.33
CA HIS A 86 -2.10 -0.36 6.01
C HIS A 86 -1.11 -1.51 6.28
N ASN A 87 -1.52 -2.75 6.01
CA ASN A 87 -0.62 -3.91 6.02
C ASN A 87 0.04 -4.08 4.66
N SER A 88 1.33 -4.37 4.64
CA SER A 88 2.03 -4.75 3.42
C SER A 88 1.59 -6.14 2.96
N LEU A 89 1.28 -6.29 1.67
CA LEU A 89 0.87 -7.57 1.08
C LEU A 89 1.37 -7.67 -0.37
N GLU A 90 1.72 -8.88 -0.78
CA GLU A 90 2.16 -9.21 -2.12
C GLU A 90 1.58 -10.59 -2.50
N ARG A 91 0.78 -10.64 -3.57
CA ARG A 91 0.14 -11.88 -4.02
C ARG A 91 -0.28 -11.79 -5.49
N ASP A 92 -0.26 -12.91 -6.20
CA ASP A 92 -0.88 -13.02 -7.52
C ASP A 92 -2.41 -13.02 -7.38
N ASP A 93 -3.08 -12.08 -8.04
CA ASP A 93 -4.53 -12.08 -8.22
C ASP A 93 -4.86 -12.39 -9.69
N ARG A 94 -4.95 -13.70 -9.98
CA ARG A 94 -5.37 -14.22 -11.29
C ARG A 94 -4.51 -13.68 -12.44
N GLY A 95 -3.19 -13.69 -12.25
CA GLY A 95 -2.21 -13.22 -13.23
C GLY A 95 -1.86 -11.74 -13.15
N LEU A 96 -2.55 -10.96 -12.30
CA LEU A 96 -2.16 -9.58 -11.97
C LEU A 96 -1.49 -9.57 -10.60
N TYR A 97 -0.17 -9.37 -10.61
CA TYR A 97 0.61 -9.38 -9.38
C TYR A 97 0.35 -8.12 -8.56
N THR A 98 -0.23 -8.30 -7.38
CA THR A 98 -0.81 -7.22 -6.58
C THR A 98 0.07 -6.94 -5.39
N TYR A 99 0.55 -5.70 -5.29
CA TYR A 99 1.20 -5.17 -4.09
C TYR A 99 0.25 -4.24 -3.36
N ILE A 100 0.26 -4.30 -2.04
CA ILE A 100 -0.30 -3.31 -1.13
C ILE A 100 0.88 -2.78 -0.35
N ALA A 101 1.26 -1.51 -0.56
CA ALA A 101 2.47 -0.94 0.02
C ALA A 101 2.46 -0.94 1.56
N GLY A 102 1.28 -0.86 2.17
CA GLY A 102 1.10 -0.65 3.59
C GLY A 102 1.14 0.85 3.93
N GLU A 103 1.62 1.19 5.11
CA GLU A 103 1.71 2.57 5.59
C GLU A 103 3.16 3.08 5.73
N GLY A 104 3.39 4.35 5.39
CA GLY A 104 4.74 4.94 5.35
C GLY A 104 5.28 5.49 6.66
N LEU A 105 4.52 5.44 7.76
CA LEU A 105 4.92 5.96 9.08
C LEU A 105 5.24 4.87 10.10
N ALA A 106 5.53 3.65 9.63
CA ALA A 106 5.84 2.49 10.46
C ALA A 106 4.89 2.26 11.64
N HIS A 107 3.61 2.58 11.50
CA HIS A 107 2.68 2.48 12.62
C HIS A 107 2.39 1.01 13.00
N LEU A 108 2.57 0.07 12.08
CA LEU A 108 2.61 -1.37 12.37
C LEU A 108 3.69 -1.72 13.43
N ASP A 109 4.84 -1.05 13.39
CA ASP A 109 5.90 -1.24 14.39
C ASP A 109 5.46 -0.72 15.76
N ILE A 110 4.81 0.45 15.80
CA ILE A 110 4.20 1.01 17.02
C ILE A 110 3.17 0.03 17.59
N VAL A 111 2.25 -0.50 16.77
CA VAL A 111 1.25 -1.46 17.21
C VAL A 111 1.90 -2.74 17.72
N LYS A 112 2.89 -3.28 17.01
CA LYS A 112 3.57 -4.53 17.39
C LYS A 112 4.47 -4.39 18.61
N SER A 113 5.01 -3.20 18.87
CA SER A 113 5.79 -2.92 20.08
C SER A 113 5.00 -3.12 21.37
N GLN A 114 3.65 -3.08 21.30
CA GLN A 114 2.77 -3.09 22.47
C GLN A 114 3.16 -2.04 23.54
N GLY A 115 3.70 -0.89 23.11
CA GLY A 115 4.13 0.18 24.02
C GLY A 115 5.52 0.03 24.62
N SER A 116 6.27 -1.00 24.24
CA SER A 116 7.67 -1.17 24.65
C SER A 116 8.60 -0.26 23.85
N VAL A 117 9.34 0.60 24.54
CA VAL A 117 10.37 1.46 23.94
C VAL A 117 11.56 0.63 23.47
N ASP A 118 12.05 -0.30 24.29
CA ASP A 118 13.20 -1.17 23.99
C ASP A 118 12.97 -2.05 22.74
N TRP A 119 11.72 -2.28 22.34
CA TRP A 119 11.39 -2.95 21.08
C TRP A 119 12.04 -2.24 19.88
N PHE A 120 12.23 -0.93 19.97
CA PHE A 120 12.80 -0.11 18.91
C PHE A 120 14.33 -0.25 18.79
N ASP A 121 15.01 -0.83 19.77
CA ASP A 121 16.47 -1.00 19.77
C ASP A 121 16.94 -2.20 18.95
N ASP A 122 16.04 -3.17 18.70
CA ASP A 122 16.32 -4.35 17.88
C ASP A 122 15.64 -4.26 16.52
N LEU A 123 16.44 -4.05 15.48
CA LEU A 123 15.96 -3.95 14.09
C LEU A 123 15.31 -5.25 13.59
N THR A 124 15.60 -6.40 14.21
CA THR A 124 15.00 -7.68 13.79
C THR A 124 13.52 -7.81 14.16
N HIS A 125 13.03 -6.98 15.09
CA HIS A 125 11.61 -6.92 15.42
C HIS A 125 10.79 -6.09 14.43
N ARG A 126 11.43 -5.26 13.60
CA ARG A 126 10.75 -4.31 12.71
C ARG A 126 9.96 -5.02 11.63
N ALA A 127 8.68 -4.70 11.54
CA ALA A 127 7.72 -5.30 10.62
C ALA A 127 7.23 -4.33 9.54
N ALA A 128 7.35 -3.03 9.75
CA ALA A 128 7.02 -2.03 8.75
C ALA A 128 8.00 -2.08 7.58
N ARG A 129 7.46 -2.08 6.36
CA ARG A 129 8.23 -2.21 5.13
C ARG A 129 7.83 -1.12 4.15
N MET A 130 8.70 -0.87 3.20
CA MET A 130 8.42 -0.06 2.02
C MET A 130 8.69 -0.86 0.77
N LEU A 131 7.87 -0.65 -0.25
CA LEU A 131 8.06 -1.27 -1.55
C LEU A 131 9.00 -0.40 -2.38
N ILE A 132 10.11 -0.97 -2.82
CA ILE A 132 11.08 -0.34 -3.71
C ILE A 132 10.89 -0.89 -5.12
N GLY A 133 10.90 -0.01 -6.11
CA GLY A 133 10.86 -0.35 -7.53
C GLY A 133 12.17 0.03 -8.20
N ASP A 134 12.93 -0.97 -8.66
CA ASP A 134 14.17 -0.78 -9.41
C ASP A 134 13.86 -0.62 -10.90
N ILE A 135 14.36 0.46 -11.49
CA ILE A 135 14.17 0.78 -12.90
C ILE A 135 15.53 0.67 -13.61
N GLU A 136 15.65 -0.34 -14.46
CA GLU A 136 16.80 -0.50 -15.34
C GLU A 136 16.41 -0.19 -16.80
N PRO A 137 17.31 0.40 -17.61
CA PRO A 137 17.03 0.62 -19.02
C PRO A 137 16.62 -0.66 -19.73
N GLN A 138 15.52 -0.60 -20.48
CA GLN A 138 14.97 -1.71 -21.30
C GLN A 138 14.41 -2.91 -20.53
N GLU A 139 14.41 -2.90 -19.20
CA GLU A 139 13.86 -3.98 -18.38
C GLU A 139 12.51 -3.59 -17.75
N PRO A 140 11.62 -4.55 -17.43
CA PRO A 140 10.47 -4.30 -16.58
C PRO A 140 10.89 -3.85 -15.17
N VAL A 141 10.00 -3.13 -14.47
CA VAL A 141 10.28 -2.70 -13.10
C VAL A 141 10.32 -3.92 -12.19
N ARG A 142 11.38 -4.03 -11.38
CA ARG A 142 11.51 -5.08 -10.38
C ARG A 142 11.15 -4.50 -9.02
N TYR A 143 10.35 -5.23 -8.26
CA TYR A 143 9.91 -4.77 -6.94
C TYR A 143 10.49 -5.65 -5.85
N HIS A 144 10.87 -5.03 -4.74
CA HIS A 144 11.30 -5.73 -3.54
C HIS A 144 10.93 -4.94 -2.29
N TRP A 145 10.79 -5.64 -1.17
CA TRP A 145 10.47 -5.03 0.12
C TRP A 145 11.73 -4.70 0.90
N GLU A 146 11.86 -3.44 1.29
CA GLU A 146 12.87 -2.99 2.23
C GLU A 146 12.25 -2.70 3.60
N ALA A 147 13.04 -2.85 4.66
CA ALA A 147 12.62 -2.47 6.00
C ALA A 147 12.53 -0.95 6.08
N LEU A 148 11.42 -0.42 6.62
CA LEU A 148 11.26 1.03 6.76
C LEU A 148 12.16 1.58 7.88
N ASN A 149 12.39 0.80 8.94
CA ASN A 149 13.32 1.10 10.04
C ASN A 149 13.19 2.55 10.55
N MET A 150 11.95 3.01 10.71
CA MET A 150 11.70 4.36 11.21
C MET A 150 12.21 4.47 12.65
N PRO A 151 13.10 5.43 12.96
CA PRO A 151 13.58 5.60 14.32
C PRO A 151 12.45 6.15 15.20
N LEU A 152 12.45 5.79 16.49
CA LEU A 152 11.33 6.10 17.37
C LEU A 152 11.08 7.62 17.50
N ASP A 153 12.14 8.41 17.48
CA ASP A 153 12.11 9.87 17.53
C ASP A 153 11.46 10.52 16.29
N ALA A 154 11.30 9.80 15.19
CA ALA A 154 10.57 10.28 14.02
C ALA A 154 9.04 10.14 14.16
N HIS A 155 8.53 9.46 15.20
CA HIS A 155 7.09 9.25 15.43
C HIS A 155 6.40 10.42 16.17
N CYS A 156 6.76 11.66 15.85
CA CYS A 156 6.22 12.86 16.49
C CYS A 156 4.85 13.34 15.98
N SER A 157 4.17 12.53 15.17
CA SER A 157 2.83 12.85 14.66
C SER A 157 1.83 12.98 15.81
N GLU A 158 1.23 14.17 15.95
CA GLU A 158 0.16 14.42 16.93
C GLU A 158 -1.01 13.46 16.74
N ARG A 159 -1.36 13.18 15.48
CA ARG A 159 -2.46 12.26 15.17
C ARG A 159 -2.20 10.85 15.70
N LEU A 160 -0.99 10.34 15.50
CA LEU A 160 -0.60 9.01 15.97
C LEU A 160 -0.64 8.94 17.50
N ARG A 161 -0.15 9.98 18.19
CA ARG A 161 -0.21 10.06 19.67
C ARG A 161 -1.65 10.08 20.18
N ILE A 162 -2.54 10.83 19.54
CA ILE A 162 -3.98 10.83 19.87
C ILE A 162 -4.59 9.44 19.69
N ASP A 163 -4.23 8.71 18.63
CA ASP A 163 -4.76 7.37 18.38
C ASP A 163 -4.21 6.35 19.40
N MET A 164 -2.92 6.40 19.75
CA MET A 164 -2.34 5.58 20.82
C MET A 164 -2.99 5.83 22.19
N ALA A 165 -3.27 7.10 22.54
CA ALA A 165 -3.85 7.45 23.84
C ALA A 165 -5.29 6.91 24.05
N LYS A 166 -5.97 6.47 22.99
CA LYS A 166 -7.28 5.81 23.09
C LYS A 166 -7.17 4.41 23.68
N GLU A 167 -6.02 3.75 23.52
CA GLU A 167 -5.72 2.41 24.01
C GLU A 167 -5.13 2.47 25.42
N LYS A 168 -5.97 2.81 26.41
CA LYS A 168 -5.55 3.08 27.80
C LYS A 168 -4.68 1.97 28.39
N GLY A 169 -3.53 2.33 28.96
CA GLY A 169 -2.62 1.41 29.64
C GLY A 169 -1.73 0.59 28.70
N ARG A 170 -1.92 0.71 27.38
CA ARG A 170 -1.17 -0.06 26.38
C ARG A 170 0.07 0.68 25.88
N PHE A 171 -0.01 1.99 25.70
CA PHE A 171 1.06 2.79 25.12
C PHE A 171 1.59 3.90 26.04
N ASP A 172 1.22 3.89 27.33
CA ASP A 172 1.53 4.97 28.27
C ASP A 172 3.04 5.29 28.33
N VAL A 173 3.89 4.26 28.49
CA VAL A 173 5.35 4.42 28.52
C VAL A 173 5.90 4.98 27.20
N LEU A 174 5.39 4.49 26.07
CA LEU A 174 5.79 4.94 24.74
C LEU A 174 5.35 6.40 24.49
N LEU A 175 4.16 6.77 24.95
CA LEU A 175 3.62 8.13 24.86
C LEU A 175 4.45 9.10 25.69
N ASP A 176 4.79 8.76 26.94
CA ASP A 176 5.64 9.56 27.81
C ASP A 176 7.04 9.75 27.18
N TYR A 177 7.59 8.70 26.59
CA TYR A 177 8.87 8.78 25.87
C TYR A 177 8.78 9.75 24.68
N LEU A 178 7.77 9.58 23.82
CA LEU A 178 7.59 10.43 22.63
C LEU A 178 7.31 11.88 23.01
N GLU A 179 6.57 12.16 24.08
CA GLU A 179 6.35 13.52 24.55
C GLU A 179 7.66 14.24 24.87
N ASN A 180 8.57 13.56 25.59
CA ASN A 180 9.89 14.12 25.92
C ASN A 180 10.75 14.35 24.69
N VAL A 181 10.85 13.37 23.78
CA VAL A 181 11.74 13.46 22.61
C VAL A 181 11.22 14.48 21.59
N CYS A 182 9.93 14.51 21.33
CA CYS A 182 9.35 15.39 20.33
C CYS A 182 9.37 16.88 20.73
N GLN A 183 9.37 17.19 22.02
CA GLN A 183 9.55 18.56 22.53
C GLN A 183 10.98 19.08 22.40
N GLN A 184 11.98 18.19 22.31
CA GLN A 184 13.40 18.58 22.18
C GLN A 184 13.78 18.90 20.72
N THR A 185 13.00 18.42 19.76
CA THR A 185 13.22 18.60 18.32
C THR A 185 12.42 19.76 17.69
N SER A 186 11.62 20.49 18.47
CA SER A 186 10.78 21.62 18.02
C SER A 186 11.41 22.99 18.25
#